data_AF-C5T9E4-F1
#
_entry.id   AF-C5T9E4-F1
#
_cell.length_a   1.000
_cell.length_b   1.000
_cell.length_c   1.000
_cell.angle_alpha   90.00
_cell.angle_beta   90.00
_cell.angle_gamma   90.00
#
_symmetry.space_group_name_H-M   'P 1'
#
loop_
_entity.id
_entity.type
_entity.pdbx_description
1 polymer ?
#
loop_
_entity_poly.entity_id
_entity_poly.type
_entity_poly.pdbx_seq_one_letter_code
_entity_poly.pdbx_strand_id
1 'polypeptide(L)'
;MPFDAIGTPLTLLAVALPFLFSHTQPPSSNFWPLMAAWACGALVALLAVGRAWWVRRSPLAGEVPGGRVFLASQLAVGMLLAALLGSVIGLLQYFLGDAGLSPWVQPSTPGQAIGNLRQRNQQASLISLGVWSLLWVVAQMQARLGADGVAS
;
A
#
# COMPACT_ATOMS: atom_id res chain seq x y z
N MET A 1 -5.86 9.55 -17.89
CA MET A 1 -4.74 10.39 -18.38
C MET A 1 -3.48 9.51 -18.45
N PRO A 2 -2.57 9.68 -19.43
CA PRO A 2 -1.41 8.80 -19.60
C PRO A 2 -0.48 8.78 -18.38
N PHE A 3 -0.34 9.91 -17.67
CA PHE A 3 0.40 9.97 -16.40
C PHE A 3 -0.20 9.09 -15.31
N ASP A 4 -1.53 9.04 -15.20
CA ASP A 4 -2.20 8.27 -14.15
C ASP A 4 -2.13 6.76 -14.41
N ALA A 5 -2.10 6.35 -15.69
CA ALA A 5 -1.97 4.94 -16.05
C ALA A 5 -0.67 4.31 -15.52
N ILE A 6 0.41 5.10 -15.43
CA ILE A 6 1.71 4.66 -14.93
C ILE A 6 1.89 5.05 -13.45
N GLY A 7 1.51 6.27 -13.07
CA GLY A 7 1.67 6.77 -11.71
C GLY A 7 0.84 6.02 -10.68
N THR A 8 -0.36 5.55 -11.03
CA THR A 8 -1.24 4.81 -10.13
C THR A 8 -0.62 3.48 -9.68
N PRO A 9 -0.29 2.51 -10.57
CA PRO A 9 0.30 1.25 -10.13
C PRO A 9 1.62 1.45 -9.38
N LEU A 10 2.45 2.42 -9.80
CA LEU A 10 3.68 2.76 -9.08
C LEU A 10 3.40 3.27 -7.65
N THR A 11 2.39 4.11 -7.47
CA THR A 11 1.99 4.60 -6.14
C THR A 11 1.49 3.46 -5.27
N LEU A 12 0.65 2.56 -5.81
CA LEU A 12 0.15 1.40 -5.07
C LEU A 12 1.29 0.49 -4.60
N LEU A 13 2.23 0.19 -5.51
CA LEU A 13 3.41 -0.61 -5.19
C LEU A 13 4.30 0.09 -4.16
N ALA A 14 4.54 1.39 -4.31
CA ALA A 14 5.36 2.16 -3.37
C ALA A 14 4.73 2.21 -1.96
N VAL A 15 3.39 2.25 -1.85
CA VAL A 15 2.71 2.18 -0.55
C VAL A 15 2.83 0.78 0.07
N ALA A 16 2.73 -0.28 -0.74
CA ALA A 16 2.73 -1.66 -0.24
C ALA A 16 4.12 -2.20 0.10
N LEU A 17 5.13 -1.85 -0.70
CA LEU A 17 6.47 -2.44 -0.65
C LEU A 17 7.16 -2.33 0.72
N PRO A 18 7.08 -1.21 1.48
CA PRO A 18 7.69 -1.10 2.81
C PRO A 18 7.21 -2.16 3.80
N PHE A 19 5.95 -2.59 3.68
CA PHE A 19 5.35 -3.59 4.57
C PHE A 19 5.72 -5.03 4.20
N LEU A 20 6.13 -5.25 2.95
CA LEU A 20 6.55 -6.54 2.42
C LEU A 20 8.07 -6.73 2.47
N PHE A 21 8.81 -5.70 2.85
CA PHE A 21 10.27 -5.71 2.83
C PHE A 21 10.84 -6.57 3.96
N SER A 22 11.43 -7.71 3.62
CA SER A 22 12.00 -8.68 4.57
C SER A 22 13.52 -8.57 4.74
N HIS A 23 14.21 -7.86 3.85
CA HIS A 23 15.67 -7.87 3.81
C HIS A 23 16.28 -7.04 4.93
N THR A 24 17.22 -7.62 5.68
CA THR A 24 17.96 -6.89 6.73
C THR A 24 19.37 -7.43 6.87
N GLN A 25 20.30 -6.56 7.25
CA GLN A 25 21.69 -6.92 7.48
C GLN A 25 22.19 -6.24 8.76
N PRO A 26 23.15 -6.85 9.49
CA PRO A 26 23.88 -6.18 10.56
C PRO A 26 24.65 -4.94 10.03
N PRO A 27 24.94 -3.92 10.85
CA PRO A 27 24.88 -3.87 12.32
C PRO A 27 23.49 -3.51 12.89
N SER A 28 22.57 -2.99 12.10
CA SER A 28 21.19 -2.70 12.56
C SER A 28 20.16 -3.29 11.60
N SER A 29 19.29 -4.15 12.14
CA SER A 29 18.26 -4.84 11.36
C SER A 29 17.25 -3.87 10.72
N ASN A 30 17.05 -2.68 11.29
CA ASN A 30 16.07 -1.72 10.79
C ASN A 30 16.58 -0.80 9.68
N PHE A 31 17.89 -0.75 9.40
CA PHE A 31 18.45 0.19 8.43
C PHE A 31 17.85 0.04 7.03
N TRP A 32 17.91 -1.16 6.46
CA TRP A 32 17.40 -1.43 5.11
C TRP A 32 15.88 -1.23 4.99
N PRO A 33 15.03 -1.72 5.92
CA PRO A 33 13.61 -1.42 5.93
C PRO A 33 13.30 0.07 5.98
N LEU A 34 14.02 0.85 6.81
CA LEU A 34 13.83 2.30 6.86
C LEU A 34 14.22 2.98 5.55
N MET A 35 15.35 2.61 4.95
CA MET A 35 15.77 3.18 3.66
C MET A 35 14.78 2.87 2.55
N ALA A 36 14.27 1.64 2.49
CA ALA A 36 13.22 1.26 1.55
C ALA A 36 11.93 2.06 1.78
N ALA A 37 11.52 2.24 3.04
CA ALA A 37 10.34 3.03 3.39
C ALA A 37 10.50 4.51 3.01
N TRP A 38 11.65 5.12 3.29
CA TRP A 38 11.93 6.50 2.89
C TRP A 38 11.98 6.67 1.37
N ALA A 39 12.59 5.73 0.64
CA ALA A 39 12.60 5.75 -0.82
C ALA A 39 11.19 5.66 -1.41
N CYS A 40 10.36 4.76 -0.87
CA CYS A 40 8.95 4.64 -1.25
C CYS A 40 8.15 5.90 -0.95
N GLY A 41 8.32 6.48 0.25
CA GLY A 41 7.66 7.74 0.63
C GLY A 41 8.06 8.90 -0.27
N ALA A 42 9.34 9.01 -0.61
CA ALA A 42 9.84 10.00 -1.57
C ALA A 42 9.24 9.80 -2.97
N LEU A 43 9.15 8.55 -3.45
CA LEU A 43 8.51 8.23 -4.73
C LEU A 43 7.03 8.64 -4.75
N VAL A 44 6.27 8.31 -3.71
CA VAL A 44 4.86 8.72 -3.58
C VAL A 44 4.73 10.25 -3.59
N ALA A 45 5.60 10.96 -2.84
CA ALA A 45 5.61 12.42 -2.82
C ALA A 45 5.94 13.02 -4.19
N LEU A 46 6.94 12.48 -4.90
CA LEU A 46 7.32 12.92 -6.24
C LEU A 46 6.19 12.70 -7.25
N LEU A 47 5.51 11.54 -7.21
CA LEU A 47 4.37 11.25 -8.09
C LEU A 47 3.19 12.19 -7.78
N ALA A 48 2.92 12.48 -6.51
CA ALA A 48 1.88 13.42 -6.09
C ALA A 48 2.17 14.86 -6.55
N VAL A 49 3.40 15.34 -6.36
CA VAL A 49 3.83 16.68 -6.82
C VAL A 49 3.84 16.76 -8.34
N GLY A 50 4.37 15.73 -9.02
CA GLY A 50 4.39 15.64 -10.48
C GLY A 50 2.99 15.68 -11.08
N ARG A 51 2.05 14.92 -10.50
CA ARG A 51 0.63 14.96 -10.88
C ARG A 51 0.03 16.35 -10.68
N ALA A 52 0.23 16.95 -9.50
CA ALA A 52 -0.32 18.28 -9.20
C ALA A 52 0.22 19.33 -10.17
N TRP A 53 1.52 19.28 -10.49
CA TRP A 53 2.15 20.17 -11.45
C TRP A 53 1.64 19.97 -12.88
N TRP A 54 1.46 18.71 -13.30
CA TRP A 54 0.90 18.38 -14.61
C TRP A 54 -0.53 18.87 -14.78
N VAL A 55 -1.39 18.63 -13.79
CA VAL A 55 -2.79 19.09 -13.78
C VAL A 55 -2.84 20.62 -13.84
N ARG A 56 -1.98 21.33 -13.09
CA ARG A 56 -1.91 22.80 -13.14
C ARG A 56 -1.48 23.37 -14.50
N ARG A 57 -0.71 22.62 -15.29
CA ARG A 57 -0.28 23.04 -16.63
C ARG A 57 -1.23 22.61 -17.73
N SER A 58 -2.15 21.69 -17.45
CA SER A 58 -3.08 21.18 -18.44
C SER A 58 -4.24 22.18 -18.61
N PRO A 59 -4.61 22.55 -19.85
CA PRO A 59 -5.75 23.45 -20.10
C PRO A 59 -7.11 22.88 -19.62
N LEU A 60 -7.18 21.58 -19.33
CA LEU A 60 -8.33 20.85 -18.77
C LEU A 60 -8.36 20.83 -17.24
N ALA A 61 -7.63 21.73 -16.55
CA ALA A 61 -7.51 21.74 -15.09
C ALA A 61 -8.85 21.82 -14.34
N GLY A 62 -9.91 22.37 -14.97
CA GLY A 62 -11.25 22.50 -14.38
C GLY A 62 -12.04 21.20 -14.30
N GLU A 63 -11.67 20.15 -15.05
CA GLU A 63 -12.45 18.90 -15.14
C GLU A 63 -11.89 17.78 -14.25
N VAL A 64 -10.75 18.00 -13.58
CA VAL A 64 -10.06 16.93 -12.84
C VAL A 64 -10.70 16.74 -11.46
N PRO A 65 -11.24 15.56 -11.14
CA PRO A 65 -11.85 15.27 -9.83
C PRO A 65 -10.85 15.49 -8.69
N GLY A 66 -11.38 15.90 -7.53
CA GLY A 66 -10.61 16.35 -6.35
C GLY A 66 -9.37 15.51 -6.03
N GLY A 67 -8.19 16.09 -6.23
CA GLY A 67 -6.90 15.40 -6.12
C GLY A 67 -6.63 14.75 -4.76
N ARG A 68 -7.21 15.29 -3.67
CA ARG A 68 -7.08 14.71 -2.32
C ARG A 68 -7.78 13.36 -2.19
N VAL A 69 -9.00 13.23 -2.74
CA VAL A 69 -9.76 11.96 -2.70
C VAL A 69 -9.08 10.92 -3.57
N PHE A 70 -8.53 11.33 -4.71
CA PHE A 70 -7.74 10.45 -5.57
C PHE A 70 -6.48 9.93 -4.86
N LEU A 71 -5.71 10.81 -4.20
CA LEU A 71 -4.54 10.40 -3.43
C LEU A 71 -4.92 9.48 -2.25
N ALA A 72 -5.96 9.84 -1.49
CA ALA A 72 -6.47 9.00 -0.41
C ALA A 72 -6.90 7.62 -0.91
N SER A 73 -7.53 7.55 -2.10
CA SER A 73 -7.90 6.28 -2.72
C SER A 73 -6.69 5.43 -3.07
N GLN A 74 -5.63 6.02 -3.63
CA GLN A 74 -4.39 5.29 -3.93
C GLN A 74 -3.72 4.79 -2.64
N LEU A 75 -3.67 5.61 -1.59
CA LEU A 75 -3.11 5.20 -0.30
C LEU A 75 -3.92 4.05 0.32
N ALA A 76 -5.26 4.15 0.32
CA ALA A 76 -6.14 3.11 0.84
C ALA A 76 -6.00 1.79 0.05
N VAL A 77 -6.00 1.84 -1.28
CA VAL A 77 -5.83 0.64 -2.12
C VAL A 77 -4.43 0.05 -1.96
N GLY A 78 -3.39 0.88 -1.87
CA GLY A 78 -2.01 0.42 -1.62
C GLY A 78 -1.87 -0.26 -0.25
N MET A 79 -2.49 0.30 0.78
CA MET A 79 -2.53 -0.29 2.13
C MET A 79 -3.31 -1.61 2.14
N LEU A 80 -4.45 -1.68 1.45
CA LEU A 80 -5.21 -2.91 1.28
C LEU A 80 -4.39 -3.99 0.57
N LEU A 81 -3.69 -3.64 -0.50
CA LEU A 81 -2.80 -4.54 -1.22
C LEU A 81 -1.69 -5.09 -0.30
N ALA A 82 -1.08 -4.22 0.51
CA ALA A 82 -0.08 -4.60 1.50
C ALA A 82 -0.63 -5.61 2.51
N ALA A 83 -1.84 -5.36 3.04
CA ALA A 83 -2.50 -6.26 3.99
C ALA A 83 -2.87 -7.60 3.37
N LEU A 84 -3.35 -7.63 2.13
CA LEU A 84 -3.67 -8.87 1.41
C LEU A 84 -2.42 -9.72 1.17
N LEU A 85 -1.36 -9.11 0.62
CA LEU A 85 -0.09 -9.79 0.38
C LEU A 85 0.55 -10.26 1.70
N GLY A 86 0.53 -9.40 2.73
CA GLY A 86 0.98 -9.76 4.06
C GLY A 86 0.18 -10.91 4.68
N SER A 87 -1.13 -10.98 4.45
CA SER A 87 -1.98 -12.09 4.91
C SER A 87 -1.65 -13.39 4.20
N VAL A 88 -1.40 -13.36 2.88
CA VAL A 88 -0.92 -14.54 2.13
C VAL A 88 0.41 -15.04 2.70
N ILE A 89 1.36 -14.14 2.95
CA ILE A 89 2.65 -14.50 3.57
C ILE A 89 2.44 -15.10 4.97
N GLY A 90 1.59 -14.47 5.79
CA GLY A 90 1.27 -14.95 7.14
C GLY A 90 0.60 -16.33 7.14
N LEU A 91 -0.29 -16.62 6.18
CA LEU A 91 -0.90 -17.94 6.01
C LEU A 91 0.13 -18.99 5.58
N LEU A 92 1.00 -18.65 4.61
CA LEU A 92 2.11 -19.53 4.22
C LEU A 92 3.00 -19.86 5.43
N GLN A 93 3.36 -18.86 6.23
CA GLN A 93 4.14 -19.09 7.47
C GLN A 93 3.38 -19.93 8.49
N TYR A 94 2.07 -19.73 8.64
CA TYR A 94 1.26 -20.49 9.58
C TYR A 94 1.24 -21.99 9.24
N PHE A 95 1.07 -22.33 7.96
CA PHE A 95 0.97 -23.72 7.50
C PHE A 95 2.32 -24.39 7.21
N LEU A 96 3.25 -23.68 6.55
CA LEU A 96 4.54 -24.25 6.12
C LEU A 96 5.69 -23.92 7.09
N GLY A 97 5.55 -22.90 7.94
CA GLY A 97 6.66 -22.39 8.75
C GLY A 97 7.70 -21.68 7.89
N ASP A 98 8.83 -22.34 7.65
CA ASP A 98 9.89 -21.84 6.77
C ASP A 98 9.71 -22.40 5.36
N ALA A 99 9.27 -21.54 4.45
CA ALA A 99 9.07 -21.88 3.05
C ALA A 99 10.40 -21.95 2.24
N GLY A 100 11.55 -21.68 2.86
CA GLY A 100 12.86 -21.68 2.17
C GLY A 100 13.03 -20.52 1.18
N LEU A 101 12.10 -19.56 1.17
CA LEU A 101 12.10 -18.39 0.28
C LEU A 101 12.94 -17.22 0.83
N SER A 102 13.92 -17.53 1.68
CA SER A 102 14.87 -16.54 2.18
C SER A 102 15.70 -15.94 1.02
N PRO A 103 15.93 -14.62 0.99
CA PRO A 103 15.59 -13.62 2.00
C PRO A 103 14.23 -12.95 1.80
N TRP A 104 13.45 -13.31 0.78
CA TRP A 104 12.21 -12.63 0.35
C TRP A 104 11.01 -12.88 1.27
N VAL A 105 10.97 -14.04 1.91
CA VAL A 105 10.03 -14.35 2.98
C VAL A 105 10.82 -14.53 4.27
N GLN A 106 10.38 -13.84 5.32
CA GLN A 106 10.97 -14.03 6.64
C GLN A 106 10.72 -15.47 7.13
N PRO A 107 11.76 -16.21 7.55
CA PRO A 107 11.60 -17.52 8.17
C PRO A 107 10.73 -17.41 9.42
N SER A 108 9.79 -18.34 9.58
CA SER A 108 8.89 -18.42 10.73
C SER A 108 8.77 -19.87 11.21
N THR A 109 8.39 -20.05 12.47
CA THR A 109 8.02 -21.39 12.96
C THR A 109 6.59 -21.73 12.54
N PRO A 110 6.28 -23.01 12.25
CA PRO A 110 4.90 -23.43 12.00
C PRO A 110 3.96 -23.00 13.13
N GLY A 111 2.73 -22.61 12.78
CA GLY A 111 1.75 -22.07 13.73
C GLY A 111 1.95 -20.59 14.06
N GLN A 112 2.90 -19.90 13.42
CA GLN A 112 3.12 -18.46 13.57
C GLN A 112 2.91 -17.72 12.26
N ALA A 113 2.13 -16.64 12.34
CA ALA A 113 1.89 -15.70 11.24
C ALA A 113 2.44 -14.31 11.61
N ILE A 114 3.71 -14.08 11.31
CA ILE A 114 4.41 -12.81 11.58
C ILE A 114 4.56 -11.93 10.33
N GLY A 115 4.28 -12.49 9.15
CA GLY A 115 4.54 -11.85 7.87
C GLY A 115 6.03 -11.52 7.68
N ASN A 116 6.31 -10.58 6.79
CA ASN A 116 7.66 -10.03 6.62
C ASN A 116 8.01 -8.98 7.68
N LEU A 117 7.04 -8.59 8.53
CA LEU A 117 7.16 -7.55 9.56
C LEU A 117 7.79 -8.03 10.88
N ARG A 118 8.26 -9.28 10.96
CA ARG A 118 9.08 -9.84 12.07
C ARG A 118 8.41 -9.91 13.44
N GLN A 119 7.26 -9.25 13.61
CA GLN A 119 6.52 -9.12 14.86
C GLN A 119 5.03 -9.30 14.61
N ARG A 120 4.38 -10.13 15.44
CA ARG A 120 2.94 -10.43 15.35
C ARG A 120 2.06 -9.17 15.47
N ASN A 121 2.43 -8.26 16.36
CA ASN A 121 1.66 -7.04 16.58
C ASN A 121 1.70 -6.11 15.35
N GLN A 122 2.81 -6.08 14.62
CA GLN A 122 2.94 -5.28 13.41
C GLN A 122 2.10 -5.88 12.26
N GLN A 123 2.12 -7.20 12.12
CA GLN A 123 1.26 -7.91 11.16
C GLN A 123 -0.23 -7.70 11.46
N ALA A 124 -0.65 -7.84 12.71
CA ALA A 124 -2.04 -7.61 13.12
C ALA A 124 -2.49 -6.15 12.87
N SER A 125 -1.60 -5.18 13.12
CA SER A 125 -1.85 -3.77 12.82
C SER A 125 -1.99 -3.52 11.32
N LEU A 126 -1.13 -4.12 10.49
CA LEU A 126 -1.22 -4.02 9.02
C LEU A 126 -2.55 -4.58 8.51
N ILE A 127 -2.98 -5.75 9.00
CA ILE A 127 -4.27 -6.34 8.63
C ILE A 127 -5.42 -5.42 9.06
N SER A 128 -5.38 -4.86 10.27
CA SER A 128 -6.38 -3.93 10.78
C SER A 128 -6.47 -2.66 9.91
N LEU A 129 -5.33 -2.09 9.50
CA LEU A 129 -5.26 -0.96 8.57
C LEU A 129 -5.82 -1.33 7.19
N GLY A 130 -5.56 -2.55 6.72
CA GLY A 130 -6.15 -3.07 5.48
C GLY A 130 -7.67 -3.15 5.53
N VAL A 131 -8.24 -3.65 6.63
CA VAL A 131 -9.70 -3.69 6.86
C VAL A 131 -10.28 -2.28 6.88
N TRP A 132 -9.67 -1.35 7.62
CA TRP A 132 -10.11 0.06 7.61
C TRP A 132 -10.04 0.70 6.23
N SER A 133 -8.99 0.38 5.47
CA SER A 133 -8.83 0.87 4.09
C SER A 133 -9.93 0.32 3.18
N LEU A 134 -10.28 -0.97 3.31
CA LEU A 134 -11.39 -1.59 2.58
C LEU A 134 -12.73 -0.93 2.92
N LEU A 135 -13.03 -0.76 4.21
CA LEU A 135 -14.27 -0.12 4.67
C LEU A 135 -14.39 1.31 4.11
N TRP A 136 -13.29 2.07 4.13
CA TRP A 136 -13.26 3.40 3.55
C TRP A 136 -13.51 3.39 2.04
N VAL A 137 -12.88 2.46 1.29
CA VAL A 137 -13.11 2.33 -0.17
C VAL A 137 -14.58 2.01 -0.47
N VAL A 138 -15.18 1.08 0.27
CA VAL A 138 -16.60 0.72 0.12
C VAL A 138 -17.50 1.91 0.44
N ALA A 139 -17.24 2.63 1.53
CA ALA A 139 -18.00 3.83 1.90
C ALA A 139 -17.92 4.92 0.81
N GLN A 140 -16.75 5.12 0.19
CA GLN A 140 -16.59 6.06 -0.91
C GLN A 140 -17.31 5.62 -2.19
N MET A 141 -17.36 4.32 -2.48
CA MET A 141 -18.15 3.80 -3.60
C MET A 141 -19.64 4.03 -3.39
N GLN A 142 -20.15 3.75 -2.18
CA GLN A 142 -21.55 3.97 -1.82
C GLN A 142 -21.94 5.46 -1.91
N ALA A 143 -21.08 6.36 -1.42
CA ALA A 143 -21.31 7.79 -1.48
C ALA A 143 -21.42 8.31 -2.93
N ARG A 144 -20.62 7.75 -3.85
CA ARG A 144 -20.69 8.08 -5.29
C ARG A 144 -22.00 7.60 -5.92
N LEU A 145 -22.37 6.34 -5.68
CA LEU A 145 -23.62 5.78 -6.21
C LEU A 145 -24.85 6.52 -5.69
N GLY A 146 -24.84 6.95 -4.42
CA GLY A 146 -25.91 7.76 -3.85
C GLY A 146 -26.02 9.15 -4.47
N ALA A 147 -24.89 9.78 -4.81
CA ALA A 147 -24.89 11.08 -5.50
C ALA A 147 -25.44 10.97 -6.93
N ASP A 148 -25.08 9.91 -7.65
CA ASP A 148 -25.54 9.67 -9.02
C ASP A 148 -27.07 9.39 -9.06
N GLY A 149 -27.61 8.66 -8.08
CA GLY A 149 -29.04 8.35 -8.00
C GLY A 149 -29.95 9.51 -7.56
N VAL A 150 -29.39 10.57 -6.96
CA VAL A 150 -30.14 11.81 -6.64
C VAL A 150 -30.16 12.77 -7.84
N ALA A 151 -29.22 12.63 -8.77
CA ALA A 151 -29.09 13.48 -9.95
C ALA A 151 -29.90 13.00 -11.18
N SER A 152 -30.48 11.79 -11.12
CA SER A 152 -31.36 11.19 -12.13
C SER A 152 -32.84 11.38 -11.82
#